data_AF-A0A8T4XCD9-F1
#
_entry.id   AF-A0A8T4XCD9-F1
#
_cell.length_a   1.000
_cell.length_b   1.000
_cell.length_c   1.000
_cell.angle_alpha   90.00
_cell.angle_beta   90.00
_cell.angle_gamma   90.00
#
_symmetry.space_group_name_H-M   'P 1'
#
loop_
_entity.id
_entity.type
_entity.pdbx_description
1 polymer ?
#
loop_
_entity_poly.entity_id
_entity_poly.type
_entity_poly.pdbx_seq_one_letter_code
_entity_poly.pdbx_strand_id
1 'polypeptide(L)' 'MNIYDTKTIRCVTCDKAIGEVDFDAEIIRPKCGQCSNPTPDTKDKMPYLIYH' A
#
# COMPACT_ATOMS: atom_id res chain seq x y z
N MET A 1 -6.31 14.23 19.68
CA MET A 1 -5.75 13.05 19.02
C MET A 1 -6.82 11.97 19.09
N ASN A 2 -7.47 11.69 17.97
CA ASN A 2 -8.59 10.76 17.90
C ASN A 2 -8.02 9.38 17.55
N ILE A 3 -8.36 8.37 18.34
CA ILE A 3 -7.93 6.98 18.15
C ILE A 3 -8.57 6.29 16.93
N TYR A 4 -9.35 7.03 16.13
CA TYR A 4 -10.08 6.56 14.96
C TYR A 4 -9.76 7.39 13.71
N ASP A 5 -8.67 8.16 13.72
CA ASP A 5 -8.24 8.85 12.51
C ASP A 5 -7.85 7.78 11.47
N THR A 6 -8.57 7.73 10.36
CA THR A 6 -8.26 6.88 9.21
C THR A 6 -7.69 7.74 8.09
N LYS A 7 -6.92 7.12 7.20
CA LYS A 7 -6.46 7.75 5.95
C LYS A 7 -6.91 6.94 4.75
N THR A 8 -7.31 7.63 3.69
CA THR A 8 -7.65 6.99 2.42
C THR A 8 -6.39 6.50 1.73
N ILE A 9 -6.38 5.24 1.32
CA ILE A 9 -5.34 4.64 0.49
C ILE A 9 -5.73 4.78 -0.98
N ARG A 10 -4.77 5.23 -1.79
CA ARG A 10 -4.91 5.39 -3.24
C ARG A 10 -3.95 4.47 -3.98
N CYS A 11 -4.38 3.99 -5.14
CA CYS A 11 -3.56 3.18 -6.01
C CYS A 11 -2.38 3.99 -6.55
N VAL A 12 -1.16 3.49 -6.41
CA VAL A 12 0.04 4.19 -6.92
C VAL A 12 0.08 4.31 -8.45
N THR A 13 -0.69 3.49 -9.17
CA THR A 13 -0.69 3.47 -10.63
C THR A 13 -1.75 4.37 -11.25
N CYS A 14 -2.95 4.43 -10.66
CA CYS A 14 -4.11 5.11 -11.24
C CYS A 14 -4.79 6.11 -10.32
N ASP A 15 -4.23 6.35 -9.13
CA ASP A 15 -4.72 7.25 -8.08
C ASP A 15 -6.15 6.97 -7.57
N LYS A 16 -6.77 5.88 -8.02
CA LYS A 16 -8.10 5.45 -7.56
C LYS A 16 -8.06 5.13 -6.06
N ALA A 17 -9.06 5.63 -5.32
CA ALA A 17 -9.27 5.26 -3.94
C ALA A 17 -9.54 3.75 -3.82
N ILE A 18 -8.79 3.09 -2.95
CA ILE A 18 -8.87 1.64 -2.68
C ILE A 18 -9.73 1.39 -1.44
N GLY A 19 -9.54 2.21 -0.39
CA GLY A 19 -10.21 2.07 0.89
C GLY A 19 -9.57 2.96 1.95
N GLU A 20 -9.85 2.68 3.21
CA GLU A 20 -9.31 3.41 4.36
C GLU A 20 -8.54 2.46 5.27
N VAL A 21 -7.50 2.99 5.92
CA VAL A 21 -6.69 2.29 6.92
C VAL A 21 -6.46 3.20 8.11
N ASP A 22 -6.09 2.62 9.25
CA ASP A 22 -5.67 3.40 10.42
C ASP A 22 -4.54 4.36 10.05
N PHE A 23 -4.57 5.56 10.64
CA PHE A 23 -3.64 6.61 10.27
C PHE A 23 -2.17 6.20 10.46
N ASP A 24 -1.88 5.39 11.47
CA ASP A 24 -0.56 4.86 11.80
C ASP A 24 -0.12 3.65 10.95
N ALA A 25 -1.02 3.04 10.18
CA ALA A 25 -0.67 1.92 9.32
C ALA A 25 0.28 2.33 8.18
N GLU A 26 1.41 1.64 8.05
CA GLU A 26 2.33 1.83 6.92
C GLU A 26 1.90 0.94 5.75
N ILE A 27 1.57 1.56 4.61
CA ILE A 27 1.14 0.87 3.39
C ILE A 27 2.16 1.11 2.30
N ILE A 28 2.81 0.04 1.83
CA ILE A 28 3.87 0.10 0.83
C ILE A 28 3.30 -0.33 -0.53
N ARG A 29 3.38 0.56 -1.53
CA ARG A 29 2.98 0.33 -2.93
C ARG A 29 1.57 -0.27 -3.10
N PRO A 30 0.52 0.38 -2.58
CA PRO A 30 -0.85 -0.09 -2.75
C PRO A 30 -1.30 -0.08 -4.22
N LYS A 31 -1.88 -1.18 -4.70
CA LYS A 31 -2.45 -1.31 -6.06
C LYS A 31 -3.93 -1.71 -5.95
N CYS A 32 -4.79 -1.12 -6.77
CA CYS A 32 -6.20 -1.54 -6.86
C CYS A 32 -6.34 -2.83 -7.67
N GLY A 33 -7.48 -3.52 -7.57
CA GLY A 33 -7.70 -4.81 -8.25
C GLY A 33 -7.59 -4.79 -9.77
N GLN A 34 -7.69 -3.62 -10.41
CA GLN A 34 -7.49 -3.47 -11.87
C GLN A 34 -6.02 -3.24 -12.23
N CYS A 35 -5.22 -2.69 -11.32
CA CYS A 35 -3.79 -2.44 -11.50
C CYS A 35 -2.91 -3.50 -10.82
N SER A 36 -3.51 -4.39 -10.01
CA SER A 36 -2.83 -5.53 -9.43
C SER A 36 -2.50 -6.52 -10.54
N ASN A 37 -1.21 -6.75 -10.76
CA ASN A 37 -0.75 -7.86 -11.58
C ASN A 37 -0.62 -9.09 -10.67
N PRO A 38 -1.29 -10.22 -10.97
CA PRO A 38 -1.13 -11.45 -10.19
C PRO A 38 0.29 -12.05 -10.33
N THR A 39 1.05 -11.61 -11.33
CA THR A 39 2.45 -11.99 -11.49
C THR A 39 3.35 -11.00 -10.72
N PRO A 40 4.19 -11.46 -9.78
CA PRO A 40 5.13 -10.59 -9.08
C PRO A 40 6.10 -9.95 -10.06
N ASP A 41 6.17 -8.62 -10.08
CA ASP A 41 7.21 -7.92 -10.83
C ASP A 41 8.54 -8.01 -10.07
N THR A 42 9.67 -7.95 -10.80
CA THR A 42 11.00 -7.88 -10.16
C THR A 42 11.13 -6.70 -9.19
N LYS A 43 10.37 -5.62 -9.40
CA LYS A 43 10.26 -4.48 -8.49
C LYS A 43 9.44 -4.78 -7.24
N ASP A 44 8.53 -5.76 -7.26
CA ASP A 44 7.75 -6.16 -6.08
C ASP A 44 8.61 -6.93 -5.05
N LYS A 45 9.86 -7.26 -5.38
CA LYS A 45 10.84 -7.75 -4.40
C LYS A 45 11.01 -6.69 -3.31
N MET A 46 10.48 -6.98 -2.12
CA MET A 46 10.81 -6.23 -0.91
C MET A 46 12.28 -6.54 -0.59
N PRO A 47 13.19 -5.55 -0.56
CA PRO A 47 14.50 -5.78 0.01
C PRO A 47 14.29 -6.00 1.50
N TYR A 48 14.39 -7.25 1.96
CA TYR A 48 14.50 -7.53 3.37
C TYR A 48 15.79 -6.86 3.85
N LEU A 49 15.67 -5.71 4.50
CA LEU A 49 16.76 -5.11 5.26
C LEU A 49 16.92 -5.97 6.52
N ILE A 50 17.65 -7.08 6.39
CA ILE A 50 18.14 -7.83 7.54
C ILE A 50 19.27 -6.97 8.11
N TYR A 51 18.96 -6.18 9.12
CA TYR A 51 19.97 -5.55 9.95
C TYR A 51 20.64 -6.66 10.78
N HIS A 52 21.91 -6.91 10.51
CA HIS A 52 22.78 -7.80 11.30
C HIS A 52 23.37 -7.06 12.50
#